data_AF-A0A0A2M008-F1
#
_entry.id   AF-A0A0A2M008-F1
#
_cell.length_a   1.000
_cell.length_b   1.000
_cell.length_c   1.000
_cell.angle_alpha   90.00
_cell.angle_beta   90.00
_cell.angle_gamma   90.00
#
_symmetry.space_group_name_H-M   'P 1'
#
loop_
_entity.id
_entity.type
_entity.pdbx_description
1 polymer ?
#
loop_
_entity_poly.entity_id
_entity_poly.type
_entity_poly.pdbx_seq_one_letter_code
_entity_poly.pdbx_strand_id
1 'polypeptide(L)'
;MKTKYVFIAFAVTALLQAFAPLKMVYDNEMTVSHGTVYKFKTEPIDPSDPFRGKYVSLNFEENILRVKDTVWQSNEQVYALLSINAAGFAKITAITKTRPQTGNDYIVVKTNYYFDGSLHINLPFDRFYMEEGKAQEAEDSYRDYSRQENTKPAYALVAVKEGNVVVTDVIVDGQPIRNYVLRKREE
;
A
#
# COMPACT_ATOMS: atom_id res chain seq x y z
N MET A 1 5.39 -49.93 10.95
CA MET A 1 6.46 -48.92 11.14
C MET A 1 6.51 -47.90 9.99
N LYS A 2 6.44 -48.31 8.71
CA LYS A 2 6.46 -47.41 7.54
C LYS A 2 5.39 -46.29 7.59
N THR A 3 4.15 -46.60 8.00
CA THR A 3 3.06 -45.62 8.08
C THR A 3 3.31 -44.49 9.10
N LYS A 4 4.04 -44.77 10.19
CA LYS A 4 4.38 -43.74 11.19
C LYS A 4 5.34 -42.70 10.60
N TYR A 5 6.35 -43.14 9.86
CA TYR A 5 7.29 -42.24 9.19
C TYR A 5 6.65 -41.44 8.07
N VAL A 6 5.72 -42.04 7.31
CA VAL A 6 4.92 -41.33 6.30
C VAL A 6 4.06 -40.25 6.94
N PHE A 7 3.41 -40.54 8.07
CA PHE A 7 2.60 -39.55 8.80
C PHE A 7 3.45 -38.39 9.35
N ILE A 8 4.64 -38.69 9.89
CA ILE A 8 5.59 -37.66 10.33
C ILE A 8 6.03 -36.78 9.15
N ALA A 9 6.41 -37.37 8.03
CA ALA A 9 6.84 -36.63 6.84
C ALA A 9 5.70 -35.75 6.28
N PHE A 10 4.46 -36.26 6.28
CA PHE A 10 3.27 -35.48 5.92
C PHE A 10 3.08 -34.29 6.86
N ALA A 11 3.12 -34.49 8.18
CA ALA A 11 2.95 -33.42 9.15
C ALA A 11 4.03 -32.33 9.02
N VAL A 12 5.30 -32.72 8.83
CA VAL A 12 6.39 -31.76 8.60
C VAL A 12 6.14 -30.96 7.31
N THR A 13 5.74 -31.63 6.23
CA THR A 13 5.45 -30.96 4.96
C THR A 13 4.29 -29.98 5.09
N ALA A 14 3.20 -30.39 5.74
CA ALA A 14 2.05 -29.53 6.00
C ALA A 14 2.41 -28.29 6.85
N LEU A 15 3.25 -28.46 7.87
CA LEU A 15 3.74 -27.35 8.69
C LEU A 15 4.63 -26.39 7.88
N LEU A 16 5.52 -26.91 7.03
CA LEU A 16 6.36 -26.09 6.15
C LEU A 16 5.51 -25.32 5.13
N GLN A 17 4.47 -25.95 4.57
CA GLN A 17 3.54 -25.30 3.65
C GLN A 17 2.70 -24.21 4.33
N ALA A 18 2.28 -24.43 5.58
CA ALA A 18 1.52 -23.45 6.36
C ALA A 18 2.40 -22.29 6.89
N PHE A 19 3.70 -22.50 7.05
CA PHE A 19 4.60 -21.50 7.64
C PHE A 19 4.62 -20.18 6.85
N ALA A 20 4.72 -20.25 5.52
CA ALA A 20 4.77 -19.06 4.67
C ALA A 20 3.53 -18.15 4.81
N PRO A 21 2.28 -18.62 4.62
CA PRO A 21 1.10 -17.77 4.79
C PRO A 21 0.90 -17.33 6.24
N LEU A 22 1.21 -18.18 7.24
CA LEU A 22 1.13 -17.77 8.64
C LEU A 22 2.10 -16.64 8.97
N LYS A 23 3.32 -16.69 8.43
CA LYS A 23 4.30 -15.61 8.60
C LYS A 23 3.85 -14.32 7.92
N MET A 24 3.26 -14.40 6.73
CA MET A 24 2.70 -13.23 6.04
C MET A 24 1.58 -12.56 6.85
N VAL A 25 0.66 -13.35 7.40
CA VAL A 25 -0.42 -12.83 8.28
C VAL A 25 0.19 -12.18 9.53
N TYR A 26 1.11 -12.87 10.19
CA TYR A 26 1.77 -12.34 11.38
C TYR A 26 2.50 -11.01 11.12
N ASP A 27 3.23 -10.90 10.00
CA ASP A 27 3.96 -9.68 9.65
C ASP A 27 3.02 -8.52 9.34
N ASN A 28 1.92 -8.78 8.63
CA ASN A 28 0.91 -7.77 8.36
C ASN A 28 0.21 -7.31 9.63
N GLU A 29 -0.23 -8.23 10.50
CA GLU A 29 -0.83 -7.89 11.79
C GLU A 29 0.12 -7.09 12.67
N MET A 30 1.40 -7.49 12.73
CA MET A 30 2.42 -6.77 13.48
C MET A 30 2.71 -5.38 12.90
N THR A 31 2.55 -5.20 11.58
CA THR A 31 2.70 -3.90 10.92
C THR A 31 1.51 -3.01 11.23
N VAL A 32 0.29 -3.54 11.20
CA VAL A 32 -0.93 -2.78 11.53
C VAL A 32 -0.98 -2.39 13.00
N SER A 33 -0.58 -3.29 13.90
CA SER A 33 -0.70 -3.08 15.36
C SER A 33 0.47 -2.32 15.99
N HIS A 34 1.69 -2.49 15.48
CA HIS A 34 2.91 -1.90 16.06
C HIS A 34 3.73 -1.06 15.08
N GLY A 35 3.23 -0.85 13.85
CA GLY A 35 3.89 0.00 12.86
C GLY A 35 3.50 1.48 12.98
N THR A 36 4.24 2.32 12.28
CA THR A 36 3.95 3.75 12.16
C THR A 36 2.94 3.98 11.04
N VAL A 37 1.86 4.71 11.30
CA VAL A 37 0.85 5.03 10.29
C VAL A 37 1.20 6.34 9.58
N TYR A 38 1.32 6.26 8.26
CA TYR A 38 1.62 7.36 7.36
C TYR A 38 0.41 7.71 6.49
N LYS A 39 0.23 9.01 6.21
CA LYS A 39 -0.83 9.51 5.31
C LYS A 39 -0.24 9.77 3.93
N PHE A 40 -0.52 8.91 2.96
CA PHE A 40 -0.07 9.10 1.58
C PHE A 40 -1.17 9.77 0.77
N LYS A 41 -0.89 10.94 0.19
CA LYS A 41 -1.84 11.59 -0.71
C LYS A 41 -2.03 10.72 -1.94
N THR A 42 -3.29 10.52 -2.29
CA THR A 42 -3.64 9.72 -3.44
C THR A 42 -4.73 10.39 -4.27
N GLU A 43 -4.57 10.30 -5.58
CA GLU A 43 -5.67 10.49 -6.51
C GLU A 43 -6.26 9.10 -6.78
N PRO A 44 -7.54 8.84 -6.46
CA PRO A 44 -8.22 7.64 -6.86
C PRO A 44 -8.38 7.61 -8.37
N ILE A 45 -7.91 6.52 -8.96
CA ILE A 45 -8.17 6.15 -10.36
C ILE A 45 -8.81 4.76 -10.31
N ASP A 46 -9.89 4.59 -11.05
CA ASP A 46 -10.78 3.44 -10.97
C ASP A 46 -10.31 2.26 -11.85
N PRO A 47 -10.26 1.01 -11.33
CA PRO A 47 -10.52 -0.14 -12.20
C PRO A 47 -11.24 -1.32 -11.54
N SER A 48 -12.30 -1.76 -12.23
CA SER A 48 -13.01 -3.02 -12.02
C SER A 48 -12.24 -4.21 -12.64
N ASP A 49 -12.11 -5.33 -11.91
CA ASP A 49 -11.75 -6.65 -12.47
C ASP A 49 -12.78 -7.69 -12.00
N PRO A 50 -13.57 -8.31 -12.92
CA PRO A 50 -14.65 -9.23 -12.57
C PRO A 50 -14.18 -10.55 -11.94
N PHE A 51 -12.87 -10.85 -11.91
CA PHE A 51 -12.35 -12.11 -11.37
C PHE A 51 -11.52 -11.95 -10.08
N ARG A 52 -11.20 -10.72 -9.67
CA ARG A 52 -10.27 -10.44 -8.54
C ARG A 52 -10.90 -9.67 -7.37
N GLY A 53 -12.22 -9.50 -7.40
CA GLY A 53 -12.97 -8.66 -6.46
C GLY A 53 -12.80 -7.17 -6.78
N LYS A 54 -13.61 -6.32 -6.16
CA LYS A 54 -13.52 -4.87 -6.38
C LYS A 54 -12.43 -4.24 -5.51
N TYR A 55 -11.58 -3.46 -6.15
CA TYR A 55 -10.54 -2.67 -5.50
C TYR A 55 -10.53 -1.26 -6.09
N VAL A 56 -9.98 -0.31 -5.32
CA VAL A 56 -9.67 1.03 -5.81
C VAL A 56 -8.18 1.09 -6.10
N SER A 57 -7.78 1.53 -7.29
CA SER A 57 -6.37 1.80 -7.54
C SER A 57 -5.97 3.13 -6.92
N LEU A 58 -4.82 3.10 -6.25
CA LEU A 58 -4.25 4.23 -5.55
C LEU A 58 -3.08 4.73 -6.38
N ASN A 59 -3.21 5.95 -6.91
CA ASN A 59 -2.09 6.66 -7.51
C ASN A 59 -1.55 7.66 -6.49
N PHE A 60 -0.25 7.63 -6.21
CA PHE A 60 0.36 8.47 -5.18
C PHE A 60 1.26 9.54 -5.79
N GLU A 61 1.23 10.76 -5.24
CA GLU A 61 2.15 11.84 -5.62
C GLU A 61 3.62 11.44 -5.45
N GLU A 62 3.90 10.63 -4.42
CA GLU A 62 5.25 10.16 -4.07
C GLU A 62 5.81 9.08 -5.02
N ASN A 63 5.09 8.72 -6.10
CA ASN A 63 5.59 7.83 -7.16
C ASN A 63 6.74 8.47 -7.97
N ILE A 64 6.92 9.79 -7.90
CA ILE A 64 7.92 10.54 -8.67
C ILE A 64 8.83 11.31 -7.72
N LEU A 65 10.13 11.07 -7.82
CA LEU A 65 11.13 11.68 -6.95
C LEU A 65 12.20 12.37 -7.76
N ARG A 66 12.51 13.62 -7.40
CA ARG A 66 13.68 14.32 -7.97
C ARG A 66 14.93 13.78 -7.32
N VAL A 67 15.79 13.15 -8.12
CA VAL A 67 17.07 12.59 -7.69
C VAL A 67 18.20 13.26 -8.45
N LYS A 68 19.33 13.47 -7.77
CA LYS A 68 20.54 14.01 -8.41
C LYS A 68 21.37 12.93 -9.11
N ASP A 69 21.16 11.68 -8.73
CA ASP A 69 21.92 10.54 -9.25
C ASP A 69 21.34 10.02 -10.56
N THR A 70 22.22 9.80 -11.54
CA THR A 70 21.84 9.47 -12.93
C THR A 70 21.82 7.97 -13.24
N VAL A 71 22.20 7.10 -12.29
CA VAL A 71 22.38 5.65 -12.54
C VAL A 71 21.38 4.80 -11.75
N TRP A 72 20.17 4.68 -12.28
CA TRP A 72 19.12 3.79 -11.78
C TRP A 72 18.80 2.73 -12.82
N GLN A 73 18.82 1.47 -12.43
CA GLN A 73 18.34 0.40 -13.29
C GLN A 73 16.83 0.29 -13.16
N SER A 74 16.13 -0.14 -14.21
CA SER A 74 14.70 -0.44 -14.13
C SER A 74 14.47 -1.71 -13.32
N ASN A 75 13.37 -1.76 -12.56
CA ASN A 75 12.96 -2.89 -11.72
C ASN A 75 13.99 -3.25 -10.62
N GLU A 76 14.84 -2.30 -10.24
CA GLU A 76 15.79 -2.41 -9.14
C GLU A 76 15.07 -2.21 -7.82
N GLN A 77 15.29 -3.11 -6.85
CA GLN A 77 14.72 -2.98 -5.52
C GLN A 77 15.55 -1.99 -4.70
N VAL A 78 14.89 -0.95 -4.19
CA VAL A 78 15.52 0.12 -3.42
C VAL A 78 14.70 0.43 -2.17
N TYR A 79 15.30 1.13 -1.21
CA TYR A 79 14.66 1.50 0.05
C TYR A 79 14.40 3.00 0.05
N ALA A 80 13.13 3.37 0.12
CA ALA A 80 12.69 4.77 0.21
C ALA A 80 12.50 5.15 1.69
N LEU A 81 13.20 6.19 2.14
CA LEU A 81 13.09 6.73 3.49
C LEU A 81 11.86 7.62 3.62
N LEU A 82 11.09 7.41 4.68
CA LEU A 82 9.87 8.16 4.94
C LEU A 82 10.08 9.28 5.96
N SER A 83 9.38 10.37 5.73
CA SER A 83 9.24 11.48 6.68
C SER A 83 7.82 12.01 6.65
N ILE A 84 7.46 12.83 7.65
CA ILE A 84 6.19 13.54 7.69
C ILE A 84 6.46 15.00 7.34
N ASN A 85 5.72 15.53 6.36
CA ASN A 85 5.81 16.94 5.98
C ASN A 85 5.00 17.84 6.94
N ALA A 86 5.11 19.17 6.78
CA ALA A 86 4.42 20.14 7.64
C ALA A 86 2.88 20.04 7.59
N ALA A 87 2.31 19.46 6.52
CA ALA A 87 0.89 19.21 6.38
C ALA A 87 0.43 17.86 6.96
N GLY A 88 1.34 17.08 7.57
CA GLY A 88 1.04 15.79 8.18
C GLY A 88 0.95 14.62 7.20
N PHE A 89 1.43 14.78 5.96
CA PHE A 89 1.48 13.72 4.95
C PHE A 89 2.87 13.10 4.84
N ALA A 90 2.91 11.83 4.44
CA ALA A 90 4.12 11.10 4.15
C ALA A 90 4.84 11.73 2.96
N LYS A 91 6.15 11.83 3.07
CA LYS A 91 7.05 12.29 2.00
C LYS A 91 8.30 11.44 1.96
N ILE A 92 8.69 11.00 0.78
CA ILE A 92 9.94 10.29 0.56
C ILE A 92 11.08 11.31 0.50
N THR A 93 12.04 11.19 1.42
CA THR A 93 13.16 12.14 1.53
C THR A 93 14.38 11.71 0.74
N ALA A 94 14.63 10.40 0.70
CA ALA A 94 15.76 9.82 0.01
C ALA A 94 15.49 8.39 -0.40
N ILE A 95 16.22 7.93 -1.41
CA ILE A 95 16.26 6.53 -1.84
C ILE A 95 17.69 6.02 -1.63
N THR A 96 17.81 4.83 -1.06
CA THR A 96 19.10 4.14 -0.89
C THR A 96 19.01 2.73 -1.45
N LYS A 97 20.13 2.23 -1.99
CA LYS A 97 20.26 0.85 -2.48
C LYS A 97 20.54 -0.14 -1.34
N THR A 98 21.09 0.36 -0.23
CA THR A 98 21.38 -0.43 0.96
C THR A 98 20.28 -0.23 2.00
N ARG A 99 19.99 -1.28 2.77
CA ARG A 99 19.01 -1.19 3.86
C ARG A 99 19.45 -0.08 4.84
N PRO A 100 18.56 0.87 5.18
CA PRO A 100 18.89 1.95 6.09
C PRO A 100 19.09 1.47 7.52
N GLN A 101 19.82 2.28 8.31
CA GLN A 101 20.12 1.99 9.71
C GLN A 101 18.86 2.04 10.59
N THR A 102 18.92 1.33 11.71
CA THR A 102 17.86 1.26 12.73
C THR A 102 17.44 2.66 13.18
N GLY A 103 16.13 2.95 13.12
CA GLY A 103 15.54 4.22 13.56
C GLY A 103 14.91 5.07 12.45
N ASN A 104 15.20 4.76 11.18
CA ASN A 104 14.49 5.39 10.06
C ASN A 104 13.41 4.45 9.52
N ASP A 105 12.18 4.95 9.42
CA ASP A 105 11.11 4.23 8.73
C ASP A 105 11.37 4.27 7.22
N TYR A 106 11.21 3.11 6.59
CA TYR A 106 11.46 2.92 5.16
C TYR A 106 10.46 1.98 4.55
N ILE A 107 10.31 2.07 3.23
CA ILE A 107 9.52 1.16 2.43
C ILE A 107 10.38 0.58 1.31
N VAL A 108 10.11 -0.66 0.95
CA VAL A 108 10.78 -1.33 -0.16
C VAL A 108 10.01 -1.00 -1.44
N VAL A 109 10.68 -0.38 -2.40
CA VAL A 109 10.07 0.04 -3.68
C VAL A 109 10.88 -0.48 -4.85
N LYS A 110 10.25 -0.53 -6.02
CA LYS A 110 10.94 -0.87 -7.27
C LYS A 110 11.08 0.37 -8.14
N THR A 111 12.25 0.60 -8.68
CA THR A 111 12.44 1.63 -9.71
C THR A 111 11.69 1.24 -10.98
N ASN A 112 11.13 2.22 -11.67
CA ASN A 112 10.44 2.03 -12.94
C ASN A 112 11.33 2.55 -14.07
N TYR A 113 11.48 3.88 -14.16
CA TYR A 113 12.38 4.53 -15.10
C TYR A 113 12.90 5.85 -14.51
N TYR A 114 14.01 6.31 -15.07
CA TYR A 114 14.60 7.61 -14.74
C TYR A 114 14.62 8.48 -15.99
N PHE A 115 14.10 9.68 -15.89
CA PHE A 115 14.07 10.64 -16.98
C PHE A 115 14.20 12.06 -16.43
N ASP A 116 15.13 12.84 -17.00
CA ASP A 116 15.29 14.28 -16.71
C ASP A 116 15.32 14.64 -15.21
N GLY A 117 16.17 13.97 -14.43
CA GLY A 117 16.29 14.21 -12.98
C GLY A 117 15.13 13.67 -12.13
N SER A 118 14.15 13.01 -12.75
CA SER A 118 12.97 12.44 -12.09
C SER A 118 13.02 10.91 -12.15
N LEU A 119 13.08 10.29 -10.98
CA LEU A 119 12.99 8.84 -10.81
C LEU A 119 11.55 8.46 -10.53
N HIS A 120 10.98 7.63 -11.39
CA HIS A 120 9.68 7.01 -11.19
C HIS A 120 9.87 5.71 -10.44
N ILE A 121 9.10 5.52 -9.38
CA ILE A 121 9.08 4.31 -8.56
C ILE A 121 7.68 3.70 -8.55
N ASN A 122 7.62 2.40 -8.35
CA ASN A 122 6.39 1.67 -8.13
C ASN A 122 6.29 1.39 -6.63
N LEU A 123 5.34 2.04 -5.98
CA LEU A 123 4.98 1.73 -4.60
C LEU A 123 4.30 0.34 -4.56
N PRO A 124 4.63 -0.51 -3.57
CA PRO A 124 4.11 -1.88 -3.50
C PRO A 124 2.66 -1.95 -2.96
N PHE A 125 1.95 -0.82 -2.87
CA PHE A 125 0.62 -0.70 -2.27
C PHE A 125 -0.34 0.14 -3.11
N ASP A 126 -0.44 -0.16 -4.40
CA ASP A 126 -1.24 0.56 -5.40
C ASP A 126 -2.74 0.22 -5.37
N ARG A 127 -3.22 -0.61 -4.43
CA ARG A 127 -4.60 -1.13 -4.41
C ARG A 127 -5.18 -1.18 -3.01
N PHE A 128 -6.47 -0.87 -2.92
CA PHE A 128 -7.27 -1.05 -1.71
C PHE A 128 -8.51 -1.91 -1.99
N TYR A 129 -8.56 -3.10 -1.41
CA TYR A 129 -9.65 -4.05 -1.59
C TYR A 129 -10.87 -3.67 -0.74
N MET A 130 -12.06 -3.80 -1.32
CA MET A 130 -13.33 -3.55 -0.64
C MET A 130 -14.43 -4.52 -1.12
N GLU A 131 -15.52 -4.59 -0.37
CA GLU A 131 -16.64 -5.45 -0.74
C GLU A 131 -17.29 -5.02 -2.08
N GLU A 132 -17.68 -5.99 -2.89
CA GLU A 132 -18.14 -5.79 -4.27
C GLU A 132 -19.40 -4.92 -4.39
N GLY A 133 -20.37 -5.14 -3.50
CA GLY A 133 -21.59 -4.32 -3.45
C GLY A 133 -21.36 -2.89 -2.97
N LYS A 134 -20.11 -2.55 -2.59
CA LYS A 134 -19.74 -1.28 -1.98
C LYS A 134 -18.89 -0.39 -2.88
N ALA A 135 -18.18 -0.98 -3.84
CA ALA A 135 -17.22 -0.22 -4.63
C ALA A 135 -17.86 0.70 -5.68
N GLN A 136 -19.01 0.33 -6.26
CA GLN A 136 -19.70 1.20 -7.24
C GLN A 136 -20.16 2.51 -6.60
N GLU A 137 -20.71 2.41 -5.39
CA GLU A 137 -21.22 3.57 -4.64
C GLU A 137 -20.09 4.48 -4.17
N ALA A 138 -18.94 3.89 -3.78
CA ALA A 138 -17.73 4.62 -3.44
C ALA A 138 -17.12 5.34 -4.65
N GLU A 139 -17.12 4.68 -5.82
CA GLU A 139 -16.68 5.25 -7.09
C GLU A 139 -17.57 6.43 -7.51
N ASP A 140 -18.89 6.25 -7.50
CA ASP A 140 -19.85 7.30 -7.86
C ASP A 140 -19.69 8.53 -6.96
N SER A 141 -19.57 8.29 -5.64
CA SER A 141 -19.40 9.37 -4.65
C SER A 141 -18.07 10.10 -4.84
N TYR A 142 -17.00 9.38 -5.17
CA TYR A 142 -15.70 9.99 -5.47
C TYR A 142 -15.73 10.79 -6.78
N ARG A 143 -16.38 10.26 -7.82
CA ARG A 143 -16.53 10.93 -9.12
C ARG A 143 -17.34 12.23 -9.01
N ASP A 144 -18.35 12.25 -8.16
CA ASP A 144 -19.13 13.46 -7.91
C ASP A 144 -18.39 14.45 -7.00
N TYR A 145 -17.58 13.93 -6.06
CA TYR A 145 -16.68 14.74 -5.24
C TYR A 145 -15.59 15.41 -6.09
N SER A 146 -14.85 14.67 -6.92
CA SER A 146 -13.72 15.19 -7.71
C SER A 146 -14.11 16.27 -8.72
N ARG A 147 -15.40 16.38 -9.05
CA ARG A 147 -15.98 17.45 -9.90
C ARG A 147 -16.23 18.77 -9.16
N GLN A 148 -16.10 18.82 -7.83
CA GLN A 148 -16.33 20.02 -7.05
C GLN A 148 -15.07 20.91 -7.03
N GLU A 149 -15.25 22.21 -7.23
CA GLU A 149 -14.20 23.22 -7.03
C GLU A 149 -13.92 23.36 -5.51
N ASN A 150 -12.72 22.97 -5.05
CA ASN A 150 -12.24 22.92 -3.64
C ASN A 150 -12.41 21.60 -2.87
N THR A 151 -12.17 20.47 -3.53
CA THR A 151 -12.03 19.20 -2.83
C THR A 151 -10.72 19.09 -2.03
N LYS A 152 -10.81 18.57 -0.81
CA LYS A 152 -9.64 18.10 -0.05
C LYS A 152 -9.01 16.89 -0.75
N PRO A 153 -7.67 16.75 -0.73
CA PRO A 153 -7.00 15.60 -1.33
C PRO A 153 -7.40 14.32 -0.58
N ALA A 154 -7.72 13.27 -1.33
CA ALA A 154 -7.87 11.94 -0.76
C ALA A 154 -6.50 11.42 -0.30
N TYR A 155 -6.50 10.55 0.71
CA TYR A 155 -5.25 9.97 1.22
C TYR A 155 -5.45 8.57 1.77
N ALA A 156 -4.45 7.72 1.56
CA ALA A 156 -4.38 6.38 2.13
C ALA A 156 -3.67 6.41 3.48
N LEU A 157 -4.17 5.62 4.43
CA LEU A 157 -3.51 5.31 5.69
C LEU A 157 -2.67 4.04 5.51
N VAL A 158 -1.35 4.19 5.52
CA VAL A 158 -0.41 3.09 5.29
C VAL A 158 0.40 2.86 6.55
N ALA A 159 0.25 1.68 7.16
CA ALA A 159 1.07 1.25 8.28
C ALA A 159 2.40 0.71 7.75
N VAL A 160 3.51 1.15 8.34
CA VAL A 160 4.87 0.80 7.92
C VAL A 160 5.65 0.23 9.11
N LYS A 161 6.31 -0.90 8.90
CA LYS A 161 7.19 -1.52 9.90
C LYS A 161 8.29 -2.33 9.22
N GLU A 162 9.55 -1.97 9.46
CA GLU A 162 10.73 -2.70 8.96
C GLU A 162 10.73 -2.96 7.43
N GLY A 163 10.10 -2.07 6.65
CA GLY A 163 9.94 -2.21 5.21
C GLY A 163 8.67 -2.95 4.76
N ASN A 164 7.94 -3.59 5.68
CA ASN A 164 6.61 -4.10 5.41
C ASN A 164 5.58 -2.96 5.45
N VAL A 165 4.57 -3.07 4.60
CA VAL A 165 3.60 -2.00 4.35
C VAL A 165 2.20 -2.58 4.20
N VAL A 166 1.24 -1.97 4.89
CA VAL A 166 -0.16 -2.39 4.84
C VAL A 166 -1.06 -1.17 4.69
N VAL A 167 -1.87 -1.14 3.64
CA VAL A 167 -2.94 -0.13 3.50
C VAL A 167 -4.08 -0.50 4.43
N THR A 168 -4.32 0.36 5.42
CA THR A 168 -5.34 0.13 6.44
C THR A 168 -6.69 0.73 6.03
N ASP A 169 -6.67 1.92 5.44
CA ASP A 169 -7.87 2.61 4.96
C ASP A 169 -7.54 3.65 3.89
N VAL A 170 -8.59 4.16 3.23
CA VAL A 170 -8.52 5.29 2.31
C VAL A 170 -9.55 6.32 2.75
N ILE A 171 -9.11 7.56 2.91
CA ILE A 171 -9.94 8.68 3.36
C ILE A 171 -10.24 9.59 2.18
N VAL A 172 -11.53 9.81 1.95
CA VAL A 172 -12.08 10.74 0.97
C VAL A 172 -12.93 11.75 1.73
N ASP A 173 -12.73 13.05 1.51
CA ASP A 173 -13.50 14.12 2.17
C ASP A 173 -13.61 13.97 3.71
N GLY A 174 -12.52 13.50 4.33
CA GLY A 174 -12.43 13.32 5.79
C GLY A 174 -13.18 12.11 6.36
N GLN A 175 -13.80 11.27 5.53
CA GLN A 175 -14.41 10.02 5.96
C GLN A 175 -13.74 8.80 5.30
N PRO A 176 -13.68 7.66 6.00
CA PRO A 176 -13.30 6.39 5.39
C PRO A 176 -14.16 6.08 4.16
N ILE A 177 -13.53 5.65 3.07
CA ILE A 177 -14.23 5.24 1.86
C ILE A 177 -15.23 4.10 2.14
N ARG A 178 -14.93 3.28 3.15
CA ARG A 178 -15.82 2.22 3.66
C ARG A 178 -17.14 2.76 4.22
N ASN A 179 -17.17 3.99 4.76
CA ASN A 179 -18.34 4.59 5.40
C ASN A 179 -19.26 5.30 4.40
N TYR A 180 -18.76 5.83 3.28
CA TYR A 180 -19.59 6.40 2.21
C TYR A 180 -20.65 5.41 1.72
N VAL A 181 -20.33 4.13 1.79
CA VAL A 181 -21.19 3.01 1.41
C VAL A 181 -22.38 2.80 2.36
N LEU A 182 -22.24 3.16 3.64
CA LEU A 182 -23.30 2.89 4.62
C LEU A 182 -24.41 3.95 4.54
N ARG A 183 -24.07 5.22 4.23
CA ARG A 183 -25.03 6.33 4.20
C ARG A 183 -26.05 6.27 3.06
N LYS A 184 -25.69 5.75 1.88
CA LYS A 184 -26.63 5.64 0.74
C LYS A 184 -27.64 4.50 0.86
N ARG A 185 -27.50 3.60 1.85
CA ARG A 185 -28.43 2.49 2.09
C ARG A 185 -29.53 2.83 3.11
N GLU A 186 -29.40 3.94 3.80
CA GLU A 186 -30.38 4.44 4.79
C GLU A 186 -31.26 5.58 4.24
N GLU A 187 -30.97 6.06 3.03
CA GLU A 187 -31.81 6.98 2.23
C GLU A 187 -32.58 6.20 1.16
#